data_AF-A0A1H8C6J0-F1
#
_entry.id   AF-A0A1H8C6J0-F1
#
_cell.length_a   1.000
_cell.length_b   1.000
_cell.length_c   1.000
_cell.angle_alpha   90.00
_cell.angle_beta   90.00
_cell.angle_gamma   90.00
#
_symmetry.space_group_name_H-M   'P 1'
#
loop_
_entity.id
_entity.type
_entity.pdbx_description
1 polymer ?
#
loop_
_entity_poly.entity_id
_entity_poly.type
_entity_poly.pdbx_seq_one_letter_code
_entity_poly.pdbx_strand_id
1 'polypeptide(L)'
;MLVTSVHFLFVIFIIMLSLVVVLAIIVLIYNIIEYNQSARLAGWSQIINKKISDVIVYGDDELPEDAYFNTLARNPSFRNLFLQKLVDSEKKFSGAAKNKIKDLFREYDLQKEAIKKLNQKKKHLIARGIHELTVMDAKEAVPQIDTFLSHPSVQVYQEAQYAMVRFKGFEGLHFLDNFSSKISEWQQLRLLLSISSLPSDSEATIGKWLESSNNTVVIFTLKLIKKFQLLSFYSSVLELLHTASVEVRVKAVQTLMSLENPQMIEYLSGVYYDQPDEVRIEILRVIKISKDQCCTDMLKQQLSETDAVSGIKVNAAQALFTLGHGEYLSELARNEDASEELVQIIKYALQEKVC
;
A
#
# COMPACT_ATOMS: atom_id res chain seq x y z
N MET A 1 -11.48 -40.05 -65.19
CA MET A 1 -12.04 -39.72 -63.85
C MET A 1 -11.03 -39.84 -62.71
N LEU A 2 -10.16 -40.86 -62.64
CA LEU A 2 -9.14 -40.96 -61.58
C LEU A 2 -8.09 -39.85 -61.62
N VAL A 3 -7.56 -39.51 -62.81
CA VAL A 3 -6.51 -38.48 -62.98
C VAL A 3 -6.97 -37.08 -62.55
N THR A 4 -8.23 -36.73 -62.82
CA THR A 4 -8.82 -35.44 -62.43
C THR A 4 -9.02 -35.32 -60.91
N SER A 5 -9.31 -36.44 -60.22
CA SER A 5 -9.42 -36.48 -58.76
C SER A 5 -8.06 -36.32 -58.06
N VAL A 6 -7.03 -36.98 -58.59
CA VAL A 6 -5.65 -36.85 -58.09
C VAL A 6 -5.12 -35.43 -58.28
N HIS A 7 -5.38 -34.79 -59.42
CA HIS A 7 -4.98 -33.41 -59.68
C HIS A 7 -5.66 -32.42 -58.72
N PHE A 8 -6.93 -32.63 -58.39
CA PHE A 8 -7.67 -31.79 -57.45
C PHE A 8 -7.10 -31.90 -56.01
N LEU A 9 -6.82 -33.12 -55.55
CA LEU A 9 -6.17 -33.33 -54.24
C LEU A 9 -4.79 -32.69 -54.17
N PHE A 10 -4.02 -32.75 -55.26
CA PHE A 10 -2.71 -32.10 -55.33
C PHE A 10 -2.81 -30.57 -55.23
N VAL A 11 -3.77 -29.95 -55.91
CA VAL A 11 -4.00 -28.49 -55.82
C VAL A 11 -4.38 -28.08 -54.40
N ILE A 12 -5.28 -28.81 -53.73
CA ILE A 12 -5.64 -28.53 -52.33
C ILE A 12 -4.42 -28.66 -51.41
N PHE A 13 -3.58 -29.68 -51.62
CA PHE A 13 -2.37 -29.87 -50.83
C PHE A 13 -1.40 -28.69 -50.98
N ILE A 14 -1.20 -28.18 -52.19
CA ILE A 14 -0.35 -27.00 -52.44
C ILE A 14 -0.94 -25.75 -51.79
N ILE A 15 -2.26 -25.56 -51.83
CA ILE A 15 -2.93 -24.43 -51.16
C ILE A 15 -2.74 -24.53 -49.64
N MET A 16 -2.96 -25.71 -49.04
CA MET A 16 -2.73 -25.93 -47.61
C MET A 16 -1.26 -25.71 -47.23
N LEU A 17 -0.31 -26.21 -48.03
CA LEU A 17 1.11 -26.03 -47.78
C LEU A 17 1.51 -24.54 -47.85
N SER A 18 1.02 -23.81 -48.85
CA SER A 18 1.28 -22.37 -48.97
C SER A 18 0.68 -21.57 -47.82
N LEU A 19 -0.51 -21.92 -47.33
CA LEU A 19 -1.11 -21.30 -46.15
C LEU A 19 -0.26 -21.52 -44.90
N VAL A 20 0.23 -22.74 -44.68
CA VAL A 20 1.12 -23.06 -43.55
C VAL A 20 2.42 -22.27 -43.63
N VAL A 21 3.02 -22.16 -44.82
CA VAL A 21 4.24 -21.37 -45.03
C VAL A 21 3.98 -19.88 -44.76
N VAL A 22 2.86 -19.32 -45.22
CA VAL A 22 2.50 -17.91 -44.95
C VAL A 22 2.32 -17.66 -43.45
N LEU A 23 1.62 -18.54 -42.73
CA LEU A 23 1.46 -18.42 -41.28
C LEU A 23 2.81 -18.53 -40.55
N ALA A 24 3.69 -19.45 -40.97
CA ALA A 24 5.03 -19.57 -40.42
C ALA A 24 5.87 -18.29 -40.64
N ILE A 25 5.78 -17.68 -41.83
CA ILE A 25 6.45 -16.41 -42.13
C ILE A 25 5.91 -15.28 -41.24
N ILE A 26 4.60 -15.18 -41.05
CA ILE A 26 3.99 -14.16 -40.19
C ILE A 26 4.48 -14.30 -38.74
N VAL A 27 4.51 -15.53 -38.21
CA VAL A 27 4.99 -15.80 -36.85
C VAL A 27 6.48 -15.47 -36.72
N LEU A 28 7.30 -15.82 -37.71
CA LEU A 28 8.72 -15.48 -37.71
C LEU A 28 8.96 -13.97 -37.75
N ILE A 29 8.23 -13.23 -38.60
CA ILE A 29 8.31 -11.77 -38.67
C ILE A 29 7.90 -11.16 -37.32
N TYR A 30 6.79 -11.62 -36.73
CA TYR A 30 6.34 -11.15 -35.42
C TYR A 30 7.41 -11.39 -34.35
N ASN A 31 7.95 -12.60 -34.27
CA ASN A 31 9.00 -12.96 -33.31
C ASN A 31 10.29 -12.16 -33.52
N ILE A 32 10.70 -11.89 -34.76
CA ILE A 32 11.89 -11.07 -35.04
C ILE A 32 11.66 -9.62 -34.64
N ILE A 33 10.47 -9.07 -34.90
CA ILE A 33 10.12 -7.71 -34.48
C ILE A 33 10.10 -7.62 -32.95
N GLU A 34 9.46 -8.57 -32.27
CA GLU A 34 9.39 -8.62 -30.81
C GLU A 34 10.77 -8.82 -30.18
N TYR A 35 11.59 -9.72 -30.74
CA TYR A 35 12.96 -9.95 -30.32
C TYR A 35 13.83 -8.70 -30.50
N ASN A 36 13.79 -8.06 -31.68
CA ASN A 36 14.58 -6.85 -31.94
C ASN A 36 14.13 -5.68 -31.07
N GLN A 37 12.83 -5.53 -30.81
CA GLN A 37 12.33 -4.53 -29.87
C GLN A 37 12.82 -4.81 -28.45
N SER A 38 12.74 -6.06 -28.00
CA SER A 38 13.18 -6.48 -26.68
C SER A 38 14.69 -6.32 -26.50
N ALA A 39 15.49 -6.73 -27.49
CA ALA A 39 16.94 -6.58 -27.50
C ALA A 39 17.35 -5.10 -27.49
N ARG A 40 16.67 -4.25 -28.27
CA ARG A 40 16.91 -2.80 -28.27
C ARG A 40 16.54 -2.17 -26.93
N LEU A 41 15.40 -2.54 -26.34
CA LEU A 41 14.97 -2.06 -25.03
C LEU A 41 15.94 -2.51 -23.92
N ALA A 42 16.47 -3.73 -24.00
CA ALA A 42 17.49 -4.22 -23.08
C ALA A 42 18.79 -3.41 -23.20
N GLY A 43 19.27 -3.18 -24.42
CA GLY A 43 20.45 -2.34 -24.66
C GLY A 43 20.26 -0.91 -24.17
N TRP A 44 19.12 -0.28 -24.47
CA TRP A 44 18.77 1.04 -23.96
C TRP A 44 18.66 1.07 -22.44
N SER A 45 18.08 0.03 -21.83
CA SER A 45 18.00 -0.09 -20.37
C SER A 45 19.40 -0.15 -19.75
N GLN A 46 20.35 -0.85 -20.37
CA GLN A 46 21.73 -0.90 -19.88
C GLN A 46 22.41 0.46 -19.96
N ILE A 47 22.23 1.17 -21.09
CA ILE A 47 22.77 2.53 -21.29
C ILE A 47 22.19 3.50 -20.24
N ILE A 48 20.87 3.47 -20.05
CA ILE A 48 20.17 4.32 -19.07
C ILE A 48 20.61 4.00 -17.64
N ASN A 49 20.64 2.72 -17.26
CA ASN A 49 21.06 2.32 -15.93
C ASN A 49 22.51 2.72 -15.65
N LYS A 50 23.39 2.58 -16.66
CA LYS A 50 24.77 3.05 -16.56
C LYS A 50 24.81 4.56 -16.31
N LYS A 51 24.08 5.36 -17.10
CA LYS A 51 24.01 6.82 -16.91
C LYS A 51 23.52 7.20 -15.51
N ILE A 52 22.47 6.52 -15.01
CA ILE A 52 21.95 6.74 -13.64
C ILE A 52 23.03 6.39 -12.60
N SER A 53 23.68 5.25 -12.73
CA SER A 53 24.76 4.83 -11.82
C SER A 53 25.93 5.81 -11.83
N ASP A 54 26.39 6.21 -13.01
CA ASP A 54 27.54 7.12 -13.15
C ASP A 54 27.23 8.47 -12.48
N VAL A 55 26.04 9.03 -12.68
CA VAL A 55 25.65 10.30 -12.06
C VAL A 55 25.48 10.18 -10.54
N ILE A 56 25.03 9.03 -10.04
CA ILE A 56 24.93 8.78 -8.58
C ILE A 56 26.32 8.62 -7.94
N VAL A 57 27.25 7.94 -8.61
CA VAL A 57 28.59 7.61 -8.08
C VAL A 57 29.56 8.78 -8.19
N TYR A 58 29.61 9.44 -9.35
CA TYR A 58 30.58 10.48 -9.65
C TYR A 58 30.05 11.90 -9.34
N GLY A 59 28.74 12.07 -9.14
CA GLY A 59 28.18 13.32 -8.61
C GLY A 59 28.36 14.53 -9.52
N ASP A 60 29.02 15.57 -9.01
CA ASP A 60 29.28 16.86 -9.69
C ASP A 60 30.65 16.92 -10.41
N ASP A 61 31.42 15.83 -10.39
CA ASP A 61 32.60 15.73 -11.24
C ASP A 61 32.16 15.84 -12.70
N GLU A 62 32.89 16.62 -13.52
CA GLU A 62 32.59 16.79 -14.95
C GLU A 62 32.68 15.43 -15.67
N LEU A 63 31.54 14.73 -15.73
CA LEU A 63 31.38 13.57 -16.57
C LEU A 63 31.51 14.05 -18.03
N PRO A 64 32.39 13.45 -18.84
CA PRO A 64 32.54 13.84 -20.23
C PRO A 64 31.19 13.75 -20.96
N GLU A 65 30.95 14.70 -21.86
CA GLU A 65 29.68 14.79 -22.58
C GLU A 65 29.43 13.50 -23.38
N ASP A 66 28.35 12.79 -23.04
CA ASP A 66 27.97 11.56 -23.73
C ASP A 66 27.13 11.88 -24.98
N ALA A 67 27.82 12.23 -26.07
CA ALA A 67 27.21 12.55 -27.36
C ALA A 67 26.30 11.41 -27.89
N TYR A 68 26.62 10.16 -27.56
CA TYR A 68 25.82 9.01 -27.95
C TYR A 68 24.50 8.97 -27.17
N PHE A 69 24.55 9.16 -25.84
CA PHE A 69 23.35 9.27 -25.01
C PHE A 69 22.46 10.43 -25.45
N ASN A 70 23.04 11.60 -25.72
CA ASN A 70 22.30 12.78 -26.18
C ASN A 70 21.59 12.53 -27.52
N THR A 71 22.19 11.74 -28.41
CA THR A 71 21.56 11.34 -29.67
C THR A 71 20.36 10.41 -29.41
N LEU A 72 20.51 9.42 -28.53
CA LEU A 72 19.41 8.54 -28.12
C LEU A 72 18.29 9.30 -27.39
N ALA A 73 18.64 10.29 -26.57
CA ALA A 73 17.71 11.12 -25.82
C ALA A 73 16.81 12.02 -26.69
N ARG A 74 17.05 12.07 -28.01
CA ARG A 74 16.12 12.67 -28.99
C ARG A 74 15.01 11.72 -29.42
N ASN A 75 15.18 10.41 -29.23
CA ASN A 75 14.19 9.41 -29.63
C ASN A 75 13.04 9.33 -28.60
N PRO A 76 11.76 9.50 -29.00
CA PRO A 76 10.63 9.47 -28.07
C PRO A 76 10.48 8.17 -27.28
N SER A 77 10.80 7.02 -27.87
CA SER A 77 10.71 5.71 -27.20
C SER A 77 11.81 5.56 -26.16
N PHE A 78 13.03 6.04 -26.47
CA PHE A 78 14.13 6.06 -25.51
C PHE A 78 13.81 6.99 -24.34
N ARG A 79 13.30 8.20 -24.60
CA ARG A 79 12.90 9.16 -23.55
C ARG A 79 11.83 8.60 -22.62
N ASN A 80 10.82 7.90 -23.17
CA ASN A 80 9.80 7.24 -22.35
C ASN A 80 10.38 6.12 -21.48
N LEU A 81 11.28 5.29 -22.03
CA LEU A 81 11.98 4.28 -21.24
C LEU A 81 12.86 4.93 -20.17
N PHE A 82 13.55 6.02 -20.51
CA PHE A 82 14.42 6.75 -19.59
C PHE A 82 13.61 7.31 -18.41
N LEU A 83 12.49 7.99 -18.67
CA LEU A 83 11.58 8.46 -17.64
C LEU A 83 11.09 7.32 -16.74
N GLN A 84 10.68 6.20 -17.32
CA GLN A 84 10.25 5.03 -16.55
C GLN A 84 11.37 4.52 -15.63
N LYS A 85 12.60 4.42 -16.13
CA LYS A 85 13.76 3.96 -15.35
C LYS A 85 14.13 4.94 -14.23
N LEU A 86 14.02 6.24 -14.47
CA LEU A 86 14.21 7.22 -13.40
C LEU A 86 13.16 7.04 -12.31
N VAL A 87 11.89 6.86 -12.66
CA VAL A 87 10.78 6.63 -11.69
C VAL A 87 10.99 5.34 -10.90
N ASP A 88 11.41 4.27 -11.56
CA ASP A 88 11.73 3.00 -10.90
C ASP A 88 12.96 3.11 -9.99
N SER A 89 13.90 4.01 -10.32
CA SER A 89 15.11 4.25 -9.53
C SER A 89 14.83 5.15 -8.34
N GLU A 90 13.98 6.18 -8.47
CA GLU A 90 13.62 7.10 -7.37
C GLU A 90 13.14 6.35 -6.11
N LYS A 91 12.41 5.25 -6.29
CA LYS A 91 11.91 4.38 -5.21
C LYS A 91 13.02 3.61 -4.48
N LYS A 92 14.16 3.39 -5.13
CA LYS A 92 15.28 2.58 -4.63
C LYS A 92 16.36 3.40 -3.94
N PHE A 93 16.36 4.72 -4.15
CA PHE A 93 17.38 5.63 -3.64
C PHE A 93 16.77 6.70 -2.70
N SER A 94 17.59 7.22 -1.79
CA SER A 94 17.24 8.30 -0.86
C SER A 94 18.34 9.37 -0.83
N GLY A 95 18.08 10.50 -0.16
CA GLY A 95 19.08 11.56 0.02
C GLY A 95 19.63 12.14 -1.29
N ALA A 96 20.95 12.33 -1.36
CA ALA A 96 21.64 12.94 -2.50
C ALA A 96 21.44 12.17 -3.81
N ALA A 97 21.51 10.83 -3.77
CA ALA A 97 21.32 9.99 -4.96
C ALA A 97 19.92 10.17 -5.58
N LYS A 98 18.90 10.32 -4.72
CA LYS A 98 17.53 10.62 -5.14
C LYS A 98 17.41 12.00 -5.82
N ASN A 99 18.14 13.00 -5.32
CA ASN A 99 18.15 14.33 -5.94
C ASN A 99 18.81 14.29 -7.32
N LYS A 100 19.92 13.58 -7.48
CA LYS A 100 20.57 13.39 -8.80
C LYS A 100 19.65 12.74 -9.84
N ILE A 101 18.79 11.80 -9.44
CA ILE A 101 17.75 11.22 -10.32
C ILE A 101 16.74 12.29 -10.77
N LYS A 102 16.31 13.17 -9.85
CA LYS A 102 15.42 14.30 -10.19
C LYS A 102 16.12 15.34 -11.07
N ASP A 103 17.42 15.54 -10.92
CA ASP A 103 18.19 16.45 -11.76
C ASP A 103 18.28 15.92 -13.19
N LEU A 104 18.52 14.61 -13.39
CA LEU A 104 18.42 13.98 -14.72
C LEU A 104 17.03 14.16 -15.35
N PHE A 105 15.97 14.06 -14.55
CA PHE A 105 14.61 14.31 -15.06
C PHE A 105 14.44 15.75 -15.59
N ARG A 106 15.03 16.74 -14.92
CA ARG A 106 15.00 18.16 -15.31
C ARG A 106 15.93 18.46 -16.48
N GLU A 107 17.17 18.00 -16.43
CA GLU A 107 18.21 18.20 -17.46
C GLU A 107 17.72 17.74 -18.84
N TYR A 108 17.10 16.56 -18.90
CA TYR A 108 16.60 16.00 -20.15
C TYR A 108 15.17 16.42 -20.47
N ASP A 109 14.57 17.31 -19.69
CA ASP A 109 13.21 17.86 -19.90
C ASP A 109 12.16 16.75 -20.08
N LEU A 110 12.28 15.70 -19.25
CA LEU A 110 11.42 14.52 -19.33
C LEU A 110 10.01 14.80 -18.79
N GLN A 111 9.81 15.94 -18.11
CA GLN A 111 8.51 16.45 -17.71
C GLN A 111 7.55 16.55 -18.89
N LYS A 112 8.02 16.97 -20.08
CA LYS A 112 7.20 17.00 -21.29
C LYS A 112 6.65 15.63 -21.68
N GLU A 113 7.42 14.56 -21.51
CA GLU A 113 6.96 13.20 -21.82
C GLU A 113 5.91 12.69 -20.84
N ALA A 114 5.97 13.13 -19.58
CA ALA A 114 4.96 12.82 -18.59
C ALA A 114 3.66 13.64 -18.83
N ILE A 115 3.78 14.94 -19.12
CA ILE A 115 2.64 15.82 -19.46
C ILE A 115 1.90 15.33 -20.71
N LYS A 116 2.62 14.87 -21.75
CA LYS A 116 1.99 14.28 -22.95
C LYS A 116 1.05 13.11 -22.61
N LYS A 117 1.33 12.36 -21.52
CA LYS A 117 0.47 11.25 -21.08
C LYS A 117 -0.83 11.74 -20.44
N LEU A 118 -0.83 12.91 -19.80
CA LEU A 118 -2.04 13.53 -19.24
C LEU A 118 -3.07 13.87 -20.32
N ASN A 119 -2.62 14.16 -21.53
CA ASN A 119 -3.49 14.50 -22.67
C ASN A 119 -4.02 13.26 -23.42
N GLN A 120 -3.71 12.04 -22.97
CA GLN A 120 -4.15 10.81 -23.63
C GLN A 120 -5.57 10.42 -23.19
N LYS A 121 -6.31 9.74 -24.06
CA LYS A 121 -7.64 9.18 -23.72
C LYS A 121 -7.56 7.94 -22.83
N LYS A 122 -6.44 7.21 -22.89
CA LYS A 122 -6.28 5.94 -22.17
C LYS A 122 -6.03 6.21 -20.68
N LYS A 123 -6.97 5.80 -19.83
CA LYS A 123 -6.97 6.00 -18.38
C LYS A 123 -5.64 5.60 -17.70
N HIS A 124 -5.08 4.44 -18.07
CA HIS A 124 -3.81 3.98 -17.51
C HIS A 124 -2.61 4.85 -17.92
N LEU A 125 -2.65 5.53 -19.08
CA LEU A 125 -1.61 6.47 -19.49
C LEU A 125 -1.72 7.76 -18.69
N ILE A 126 -2.93 8.29 -18.51
CA ILE A 126 -3.16 9.47 -17.66
C ILE A 126 -2.65 9.20 -16.24
N ALA A 127 -3.09 8.09 -15.61
CA ALA A 127 -2.67 7.71 -14.27
C ALA A 127 -1.15 7.55 -14.17
N ARG A 128 -0.51 6.94 -15.18
CA ARG A 128 0.95 6.83 -15.25
C ARG A 128 1.62 8.21 -15.35
N GLY A 129 1.11 9.12 -16.17
CA GLY A 129 1.62 10.48 -16.28
C GLY A 129 1.55 11.24 -14.95
N ILE A 130 0.41 11.16 -14.25
CA ILE A 130 0.24 11.74 -12.91
C ILE A 130 1.27 11.13 -11.95
N HIS A 131 1.43 9.80 -11.96
CA HIS A 131 2.40 9.10 -11.11
C HIS A 131 3.84 9.54 -11.39
N GLU A 132 4.26 9.58 -12.66
CA GLU A 132 5.60 9.99 -13.09
C GLU A 132 5.90 11.42 -12.64
N LEU A 133 4.99 12.37 -12.91
CA LEU A 133 5.12 13.78 -12.49
C LEU A 133 5.16 13.91 -10.97
N THR A 134 4.32 13.14 -10.29
CA THR A 134 4.29 13.10 -8.83
C THR A 134 5.65 12.63 -8.35
N VAL A 135 6.07 11.40 -8.63
CA VAL A 135 7.33 10.80 -8.14
C VAL A 135 8.53 11.73 -8.37
N MET A 136 8.62 12.34 -9.55
CA MET A 136 9.70 13.27 -9.92
C MET A 136 9.60 14.66 -9.30
N ASP A 137 8.56 14.93 -8.52
CA ASP A 137 8.35 16.18 -7.79
C ASP A 137 8.20 17.40 -8.73
N ALA A 138 7.47 17.19 -9.83
CA ALA A 138 7.18 18.19 -10.84
C ALA A 138 5.99 19.08 -10.41
N LYS A 139 6.25 20.02 -9.51
CA LYS A 139 5.23 20.88 -8.88
C LYS A 139 4.46 21.75 -9.87
N GLU A 140 5.05 22.10 -11.01
CA GLU A 140 4.42 22.91 -12.04
C GLU A 140 3.21 22.21 -12.68
N ALA A 141 3.13 20.87 -12.57
CA ALA A 141 2.00 20.10 -13.07
C ALA A 141 0.78 20.10 -12.14
N VAL A 142 0.88 20.63 -10.92
CA VAL A 142 -0.21 20.61 -9.92
C VAL A 142 -1.54 21.15 -10.48
N PRO A 143 -1.59 22.31 -11.16
CA PRO A 143 -2.85 22.83 -11.71
C PRO A 143 -3.49 21.88 -12.74
N GLN A 144 -2.68 21.20 -13.54
CA GLN A 144 -3.18 20.22 -14.52
C GLN A 144 -3.66 18.94 -13.82
N ILE A 145 -2.92 18.48 -12.81
CA ILE A 145 -3.28 17.27 -12.06
C ILE A 145 -4.58 17.48 -11.26
N ASP A 146 -4.81 18.68 -10.72
CA ASP A 146 -6.01 19.06 -9.98
C ASP A 146 -7.31 18.80 -10.77
N THR A 147 -7.28 19.04 -12.09
CA THR A 147 -8.42 18.76 -12.97
C THR A 147 -8.86 17.28 -12.99
N PHE A 148 -7.98 16.36 -12.58
CA PHE A 148 -8.27 14.93 -12.52
C PHE A 148 -8.90 14.48 -11.19
N LEU A 149 -9.09 15.39 -10.22
CA LEU A 149 -9.82 15.10 -8.98
C LEU A 149 -11.34 14.88 -9.19
N SER A 150 -11.85 15.13 -10.39
CA SER A 150 -13.22 14.82 -10.79
C SER A 150 -13.31 13.71 -11.85
N HIS A 151 -12.18 13.08 -12.18
CA HIS A 151 -12.12 12.15 -13.30
C HIS A 151 -12.85 10.83 -12.97
N PRO A 152 -13.70 10.29 -13.87
CA PRO A 152 -14.57 9.14 -13.57
C PRO A 152 -13.81 7.81 -13.40
N SER A 153 -12.56 7.74 -13.84
CA SER A 153 -11.72 6.56 -13.63
C SER A 153 -11.11 6.57 -12.23
N VAL A 154 -11.51 5.61 -11.39
CA VAL A 154 -10.98 5.41 -10.03
C VAL A 154 -9.44 5.44 -9.99
N GLN A 155 -8.77 4.77 -10.94
CA GLN A 155 -7.30 4.75 -11.00
C GLN A 155 -6.70 6.15 -11.22
N VAL A 156 -7.32 6.97 -12.08
CA VAL A 156 -6.82 8.32 -12.39
C VAL A 156 -7.09 9.24 -11.20
N TYR A 157 -8.29 9.13 -10.63
CA TYR A 157 -8.70 9.89 -9.47
C TYR A 157 -7.79 9.62 -8.25
N GLN A 158 -7.49 8.35 -7.97
CA GLN A 158 -6.60 7.97 -6.86
C GLN A 158 -5.15 8.48 -7.03
N GLU A 159 -4.61 8.46 -8.26
CA GLU A 159 -3.29 9.04 -8.52
C GLU A 159 -3.32 10.56 -8.39
N ALA A 160 -4.40 11.24 -8.81
CA ALA A 160 -4.57 12.68 -8.63
C ALA A 160 -4.66 13.07 -7.15
N GLN A 161 -5.43 12.33 -6.35
CA GLN A 161 -5.50 12.52 -4.89
C GLN A 161 -4.13 12.34 -4.24
N TYR A 162 -3.43 11.25 -4.57
CA TYR A 162 -2.08 11.00 -4.06
C TYR A 162 -1.11 12.12 -4.44
N ALA A 163 -1.18 12.61 -5.68
CA ALA A 163 -0.38 13.73 -6.13
C ALA A 163 -0.66 14.99 -5.30
N MET A 164 -1.93 15.34 -5.09
CA MET A 164 -2.30 16.49 -4.27
C MET A 164 -1.75 16.39 -2.86
N VAL A 165 -1.86 15.23 -2.23
CA VAL A 165 -1.31 14.99 -0.89
C VAL A 165 0.22 15.10 -0.89
N ARG A 166 0.90 14.55 -1.91
CA ARG A 166 2.37 14.62 -1.98
C ARG A 166 2.89 16.03 -2.25
N PHE A 167 2.14 16.87 -2.94
CA PHE A 167 2.54 18.24 -3.25
C PHE A 167 2.09 19.28 -2.20
N LYS A 168 0.88 19.13 -1.65
CA LYS A 168 0.26 20.08 -0.72
C LYS A 168 0.28 19.60 0.74
N GLY A 169 0.79 18.40 1.01
CA GLY A 169 0.79 17.83 2.36
C GLY A 169 -0.63 17.62 2.88
N PHE A 170 -0.88 18.06 4.11
CA PHE A 170 -2.16 17.90 4.80
C PHE A 170 -3.34 18.53 4.04
N GLU A 171 -3.15 19.70 3.43
CA GLU A 171 -4.19 20.37 2.63
C GLU A 171 -4.65 19.51 1.44
N GLY A 172 -3.78 18.63 0.93
CA GLY A 172 -4.14 17.69 -0.13
C GLY A 172 -5.18 16.66 0.28
N LEU A 173 -5.49 16.52 1.59
CA LEU A 173 -6.49 15.61 2.12
C LEU A 173 -7.92 16.19 2.15
N HIS A 174 -8.15 17.44 1.75
CA HIS A 174 -9.49 18.05 1.74
C HIS A 174 -10.54 17.26 0.94
N PHE A 175 -10.13 16.39 0.01
CA PHE A 175 -11.08 15.50 -0.66
C PHE A 175 -11.83 14.57 0.32
N LEU A 176 -11.27 14.29 1.50
CA LEU A 176 -11.91 13.48 2.55
C LEU A 176 -13.19 14.10 3.08
N ASP A 177 -13.34 15.43 2.99
CA ASP A 177 -14.52 16.16 3.47
C ASP A 177 -15.83 15.64 2.86
N ASN A 178 -15.78 15.16 1.61
CA ASN A 178 -16.94 14.70 0.84
C ASN A 178 -16.71 13.32 0.21
N PHE A 179 -15.78 12.51 0.75
CA PHE A 179 -15.39 11.25 0.12
C PHE A 179 -16.41 10.14 0.41
N SER A 180 -17.16 9.74 -0.62
CA SER A 180 -18.23 8.72 -0.49
C SER A 180 -17.78 7.29 -0.78
N SER A 181 -16.61 7.09 -1.39
CA SER A 181 -16.11 5.77 -1.81
C SER A 181 -15.21 5.11 -0.74
N LYS A 182 -14.89 3.82 -0.90
CA LYS A 182 -13.93 3.14 0.00
C LYS A 182 -12.49 3.55 -0.33
N ILE A 183 -11.71 3.96 0.67
CA ILE A 183 -10.25 4.14 0.52
C ILE A 183 -9.57 2.78 0.78
N SER A 184 -8.83 2.26 -0.20
CA SER A 184 -8.09 1.00 -0.03
C SER A 184 -6.96 1.13 0.98
N GLU A 185 -6.59 0.04 1.65
CA GLU A 185 -5.48 0.05 2.63
C GLU A 185 -4.15 0.55 2.03
N TRP A 186 -3.86 0.16 0.79
CA TRP A 186 -2.69 0.66 0.07
C TRP A 186 -2.74 2.17 -0.17
N GLN A 187 -3.90 2.70 -0.56
CA GLN A 187 -4.06 4.14 -0.76
C GLN A 187 -3.94 4.88 0.57
N GLN A 188 -4.56 4.38 1.65
CA GLN A 188 -4.41 4.95 2.99
C GLN A 188 -2.92 4.99 3.41
N LEU A 189 -2.17 3.90 3.20
CA LEU A 189 -0.74 3.86 3.50
C LEU A 189 0.05 4.92 2.71
N ARG A 190 -0.18 5.02 1.39
CA ARG A 190 0.49 6.01 0.54
C ARG A 190 0.21 7.45 0.97
N LEU A 191 -1.05 7.77 1.27
CA LEU A 191 -1.44 9.10 1.73
C LEU A 191 -0.79 9.39 3.10
N LEU A 192 -0.88 8.44 4.04
CA LEU A 192 -0.31 8.58 5.38
C LEU A 192 1.20 8.83 5.35
N LEU A 193 1.94 8.11 4.49
CA LEU A 193 3.40 8.30 4.34
C LEU A 193 3.76 9.64 3.70
N SER A 194 2.84 10.25 2.95
CA SER A 194 3.07 11.53 2.26
C SER A 194 2.85 12.75 3.16
N ILE A 195 2.16 12.61 4.30
CA ILE A 195 2.00 13.69 5.29
C ILE A 195 3.19 13.71 6.24
N SER A 196 4.04 14.74 6.20
CA SER A 196 5.18 14.86 7.12
C SER A 196 4.84 15.63 8.41
N SER A 197 3.87 16.54 8.35
CA SER A 197 3.52 17.44 9.45
C SER A 197 2.06 17.87 9.34
N LEU A 198 1.51 18.38 10.43
CA LEU A 198 0.16 18.92 10.51
C LEU A 198 0.19 20.45 10.70
N PRO A 199 -0.71 21.20 10.05
CA PRO A 199 -0.99 22.60 10.37
C PRO A 199 -1.50 22.77 11.80
N SER A 200 -1.29 23.94 12.40
CA SER A 200 -1.71 24.25 13.78
C SER A 200 -3.24 24.25 13.95
N ASP A 201 -4.00 24.49 12.89
CA ASP A 201 -5.47 24.54 12.84
C ASP A 201 -6.10 23.22 12.35
N SER A 202 -5.30 22.16 12.23
CA SER A 202 -5.76 20.87 11.69
C SER A 202 -6.77 20.13 12.57
N GLU A 203 -6.84 20.42 13.88
CA GLU A 203 -7.69 19.68 14.81
C GLU A 203 -9.17 19.71 14.40
N ALA A 204 -9.73 20.88 14.05
CA ALA A 204 -11.13 20.97 13.64
C ALA A 204 -11.43 20.11 12.41
N THR A 205 -10.49 20.04 11.48
CA THR A 205 -10.62 19.24 10.25
C THR A 205 -10.53 17.74 10.55
N ILE A 206 -9.59 17.34 11.41
CA ILE A 206 -9.42 15.94 11.85
C ILE A 206 -10.67 15.47 12.60
N GLY A 207 -11.21 16.30 13.50
CA GLY A 207 -12.46 15.99 14.21
C GLY A 207 -13.61 15.73 13.26
N LYS A 208 -13.81 16.61 12.27
CA LYS A 208 -14.82 16.43 11.23
C LYS A 208 -14.66 15.11 10.46
N TRP A 209 -13.42 14.69 10.13
CA TRP A 209 -13.20 13.43 9.43
C TRP A 209 -13.44 12.20 10.33
N LEU A 210 -13.28 12.33 11.64
CA LEU A 210 -13.58 11.28 12.61
C LEU A 210 -15.08 11.02 12.73
N GLU A 211 -15.90 12.04 12.49
CA GLU A 211 -17.37 11.98 12.45
C GLU A 211 -17.93 11.56 11.08
N SER A 212 -17.07 11.25 10.10
CA SER A 212 -17.50 10.88 8.76
C SER A 212 -18.39 9.63 8.76
N SER A 213 -19.44 9.64 7.95
CA SER A 213 -20.26 8.44 7.68
C SER A 213 -19.50 7.35 6.91
N ASN A 214 -18.30 7.68 6.40
CA ASN A 214 -17.45 6.73 5.68
C ASN A 214 -16.42 6.10 6.63
N ASN A 215 -16.64 4.83 6.97
CA ASN A 215 -15.75 4.08 7.85
C ASN A 215 -14.26 4.13 7.43
N THR A 216 -13.95 4.15 6.14
CA THR A 216 -12.54 4.23 5.71
C THR A 216 -11.91 5.60 5.88
N VAL A 217 -12.72 6.67 5.87
CA VAL A 217 -12.26 8.02 6.25
C VAL A 217 -12.00 8.05 7.76
N VAL A 218 -12.89 7.50 8.58
CA VAL A 218 -12.70 7.41 10.04
C VAL A 218 -11.44 6.60 10.36
N ILE A 219 -11.24 5.43 9.74
CA ILE A 219 -10.05 4.59 9.92
C ILE A 219 -8.77 5.31 9.49
N PHE A 220 -8.79 6.03 8.36
CA PHE A 220 -7.65 6.82 7.94
C PHE A 220 -7.34 7.96 8.92
N THR A 221 -8.39 8.59 9.47
CA THR A 221 -8.27 9.65 10.48
C THR A 221 -7.67 9.12 11.78
N LEU A 222 -8.08 7.92 12.23
CA LEU A 222 -7.45 7.22 13.35
C LEU A 222 -5.96 6.96 13.11
N LYS A 223 -5.57 6.59 11.88
CA LYS A 223 -4.16 6.44 11.50
C LYS A 223 -3.38 7.77 11.57
N LEU A 224 -4.00 8.91 11.23
CA LEU A 224 -3.41 10.24 11.40
C LEU A 224 -3.22 10.58 12.88
N ILE A 225 -4.28 10.40 13.69
CA ILE A 225 -4.25 10.64 15.15
C ILE A 225 -3.11 9.83 15.79
N LYS A 226 -3.00 8.55 15.44
CA LYS A 226 -1.92 7.67 15.89
C LYS A 226 -0.54 8.14 15.44
N LYS A 227 -0.38 8.50 14.16
CA LYS A 227 0.91 8.92 13.60
C LYS A 227 1.45 10.18 14.26
N PHE A 228 0.57 11.15 14.51
CA PHE A 228 0.94 12.47 15.06
C PHE A 228 0.72 12.59 16.57
N GLN A 229 0.31 11.51 17.24
CA GLN A 229 0.10 11.45 18.69
C GLN A 229 -0.83 12.55 19.20
N LEU A 230 -1.99 12.70 18.56
CA LEU A 230 -2.95 13.76 18.88
C LEU A 230 -3.78 13.41 20.12
N LEU A 231 -3.21 13.63 21.30
CA LEU A 231 -3.80 13.28 22.60
C LEU A 231 -5.16 13.97 22.86
N SER A 232 -5.39 15.14 22.27
CA SER A 232 -6.66 15.89 22.36
C SER A 232 -7.87 15.08 21.85
N PHE A 233 -7.66 14.11 20.96
CA PHE A 233 -8.72 13.25 20.43
C PHE A 233 -9.03 12.01 21.29
N TYR A 234 -8.37 11.82 22.44
CA TYR A 234 -8.57 10.62 23.24
C TYR A 234 -10.05 10.33 23.55
N SER A 235 -10.80 11.34 24.00
CA SER A 235 -12.23 11.22 24.28
C SER A 235 -13.05 10.88 23.04
N SER A 236 -12.80 11.54 21.90
CA SER A 236 -13.49 11.26 20.65
C SER A 236 -13.18 9.85 20.12
N VAL A 237 -11.95 9.35 20.31
CA VAL A 237 -11.60 7.98 19.93
C VAL A 237 -12.30 6.96 20.84
N LEU A 238 -12.49 7.25 22.13
CA LEU A 238 -13.28 6.39 23.03
C LEU A 238 -14.74 6.24 22.57
N GLU A 239 -15.36 7.33 22.13
CA GLU A 239 -16.74 7.32 21.63
C GLU A 239 -16.92 6.39 20.43
N LEU A 240 -15.87 6.19 19.62
CA LEU A 240 -15.92 5.31 18.46
C LEU A 240 -16.13 3.83 18.82
N LEU A 241 -15.88 3.42 20.07
CA LEU A 241 -16.15 2.06 20.56
C LEU A 241 -17.64 1.71 20.59
N HIS A 242 -18.52 2.71 20.42
CA HIS A 242 -19.97 2.54 20.38
C HIS A 242 -20.56 2.60 18.96
N THR A 243 -19.73 2.84 17.94
CA THR A 243 -20.18 2.97 16.54
C THR A 243 -20.65 1.64 15.94
N ALA A 244 -21.47 1.63 14.90
CA ALA A 244 -21.95 0.36 14.30
C ALA A 244 -20.84 -0.49 13.64
N SER A 245 -19.72 0.13 13.26
CA SER A 245 -18.67 -0.54 12.49
C SER A 245 -17.63 -1.22 13.38
N VAL A 246 -17.62 -2.56 13.38
CA VAL A 246 -16.63 -3.38 14.08
C VAL A 246 -15.19 -3.01 13.67
N GLU A 247 -14.96 -2.76 12.37
CA GLU A 247 -13.64 -2.37 11.85
C GLU A 247 -13.14 -1.04 12.45
N VAL A 248 -14.05 -0.07 12.62
CA VAL A 248 -13.74 1.23 13.25
C VAL A 248 -13.43 1.03 14.73
N ARG A 249 -14.23 0.23 15.44
CA ARG A 249 -14.00 -0.08 16.87
C ARG A 249 -12.64 -0.73 17.10
N VAL A 250 -12.28 -1.74 16.30
CA VAL A 250 -10.94 -2.38 16.35
C VAL A 250 -9.84 -1.34 16.15
N LYS A 251 -9.99 -0.46 15.15
CA LYS A 251 -9.01 0.60 14.90
C LYS A 251 -8.96 1.66 16.01
N ALA A 252 -10.08 1.95 16.67
CA ALA A 252 -10.14 2.84 17.81
C ALA A 252 -9.36 2.26 18.99
N VAL A 253 -9.55 0.98 19.34
CA VAL A 253 -8.76 0.28 20.38
C VAL A 253 -7.26 0.36 20.08
N GLN A 254 -6.84 0.08 18.83
CA GLN A 254 -5.44 0.18 18.40
C GLN A 254 -4.85 1.60 18.46
N THR A 255 -5.71 2.62 18.41
CA THR A 255 -5.35 4.03 18.46
C THR A 255 -5.27 4.52 19.91
N LEU A 256 -6.22 4.14 20.76
CA LEU A 256 -6.20 4.43 22.20
C LEU A 256 -4.92 3.89 22.85
N MET A 257 -4.49 2.70 22.46
CA MET A 257 -3.23 2.12 22.91
C MET A 257 -2.02 3.03 22.62
N SER A 258 -1.99 3.70 21.46
CA SER A 258 -0.87 4.59 21.12
C SER A 258 -0.90 5.94 21.81
N LEU A 259 -2.05 6.37 22.36
CA LEU A 259 -2.20 7.65 23.05
C LEU A 259 -1.83 7.60 24.55
N GLU A 260 -1.38 6.43 25.06
CA GLU A 260 -0.76 6.24 26.39
C GLU A 260 -1.51 6.87 27.59
N ASN A 261 -2.84 6.68 27.67
CA ASN A 261 -3.63 7.13 28.81
C ASN A 261 -3.65 6.08 29.94
N PRO A 262 -3.32 6.42 31.21
CA PRO A 262 -3.32 5.48 32.34
C PRO A 262 -4.66 4.79 32.63
N GLN A 263 -5.79 5.45 32.34
CA GLN A 263 -7.14 4.92 32.60
C GLN A 263 -7.69 4.04 31.46
N MET A 264 -6.92 3.90 30.37
CA MET A 264 -7.35 3.20 29.17
C MET A 264 -7.70 1.73 29.45
N ILE A 265 -6.90 1.02 30.24
CA ILE A 265 -7.12 -0.40 30.52
C ILE A 265 -8.37 -0.61 31.39
N GLU A 266 -8.57 0.25 32.39
CA GLU A 266 -9.78 0.23 33.23
C GLU A 266 -11.03 0.44 32.37
N TYR A 267 -11.02 1.45 31.50
CA TYR A 267 -12.15 1.71 30.59
C TYR A 267 -12.41 0.56 29.62
N LEU A 268 -11.37 0.05 28.94
CA LEU A 268 -11.51 -1.04 27.97
C LEU A 268 -12.02 -2.33 28.63
N SER A 269 -11.62 -2.58 29.88
CA SER A 269 -12.13 -3.71 30.66
C SER A 269 -13.60 -3.52 31.02
N GLY A 270 -14.01 -2.30 31.37
CA GLY A 270 -15.41 -1.97 31.67
C GLY A 270 -16.37 -2.18 30.50
N VAL A 271 -15.93 -1.88 29.27
CA VAL A 271 -16.77 -2.05 28.06
C VAL A 271 -16.59 -3.41 27.38
N TYR A 272 -15.65 -4.25 27.84
CA TYR A 272 -15.22 -5.47 27.15
C TYR A 272 -16.37 -6.40 26.77
N TYR A 273 -17.28 -6.68 27.71
CA TYR A 273 -18.36 -7.64 27.50
C TYR A 273 -19.46 -7.16 26.53
N ASP A 274 -19.54 -5.83 26.32
CA ASP A 274 -20.51 -5.22 25.39
C ASP A 274 -19.98 -5.15 23.94
N GLN A 275 -18.75 -5.63 23.71
CA GLN A 275 -18.08 -5.52 22.42
C GLN A 275 -18.19 -6.81 21.58
N PRO A 276 -18.23 -6.68 20.23
CA PRO A 276 -18.11 -7.81 19.32
C PRO A 276 -16.79 -8.56 19.49
N ASP A 277 -16.76 -9.84 19.11
CA ASP A 277 -15.63 -10.76 19.31
C ASP A 277 -14.31 -10.21 18.75
N GLU A 278 -14.36 -9.60 17.57
CA GLU A 278 -13.16 -9.02 16.94
C GLU A 278 -12.59 -7.87 17.75
N VAL A 279 -13.45 -7.07 18.39
CA VAL A 279 -13.04 -5.96 19.27
C VAL A 279 -12.55 -6.49 20.61
N ARG A 280 -13.22 -7.51 21.17
CA ARG A 280 -12.77 -8.20 22.40
C ARG A 280 -11.36 -8.76 22.23
N ILE A 281 -11.09 -9.43 21.12
CA ILE A 281 -9.75 -9.94 20.77
C ILE A 281 -8.72 -8.80 20.72
N GLU A 282 -9.07 -7.65 20.13
CA GLU A 282 -8.17 -6.49 20.09
C GLU A 282 -7.92 -5.91 21.50
N ILE A 283 -8.95 -5.81 22.35
CA ILE A 283 -8.81 -5.35 23.73
C ILE A 283 -7.85 -6.26 24.50
N LEU A 284 -8.00 -7.59 24.40
CA LEU A 284 -7.09 -8.55 25.03
C LEU A 284 -5.66 -8.39 24.53
N ARG A 285 -5.46 -8.09 23.24
CA ARG A 285 -4.13 -7.81 22.69
C ARG A 285 -3.54 -6.53 23.29
N VAL A 286 -4.32 -5.48 23.46
CA VAL A 286 -3.87 -4.24 24.10
C VAL A 286 -3.49 -4.48 25.56
N ILE A 287 -4.30 -5.22 26.32
CA ILE A 287 -4.01 -5.61 27.72
C ILE A 287 -2.71 -6.43 27.81
N LYS A 288 -2.51 -7.38 26.88
CA LYS A 288 -1.27 -8.15 26.80
C LYS A 288 -0.04 -7.24 26.66
N ILE A 289 -0.14 -6.19 25.83
CA ILE A 289 0.99 -5.30 25.56
C ILE A 289 1.19 -4.28 26.69
N SER A 290 0.13 -3.80 27.34
CA SER A 290 0.24 -2.88 28.47
C SER A 290 0.91 -3.51 29.70
N LYS A 291 0.87 -4.85 29.82
CA LYS A 291 1.38 -5.63 30.95
C LYS A 291 0.74 -5.25 32.29
N ASP A 292 -0.48 -4.73 32.24
CA ASP A 292 -1.23 -4.37 33.44
C ASP A 292 -1.80 -5.64 34.11
N GLN A 293 -1.58 -5.77 35.41
CA GLN A 293 -2.04 -6.91 36.20
C GLN A 293 -3.52 -6.82 36.55
N CYS A 294 -4.15 -5.64 36.43
CA CYS A 294 -5.54 -5.39 36.82
C CYS A 294 -6.55 -6.32 36.12
N CYS A 295 -6.19 -6.86 34.94
CA CYS A 295 -7.09 -7.69 34.13
C CYS A 295 -6.93 -9.19 34.38
N THR A 296 -6.09 -9.63 35.32
CA THR A 296 -5.75 -11.06 35.48
C THR A 296 -6.99 -11.92 35.72
N ASP A 297 -7.93 -11.49 36.56
CA ASP A 297 -9.13 -12.26 36.87
C ASP A 297 -10.07 -12.37 35.65
N MET A 298 -10.22 -11.27 34.91
CA MET A 298 -10.96 -11.26 33.65
C MET A 298 -10.34 -12.25 32.64
N LEU A 299 -9.01 -12.28 32.51
CA LEU A 299 -8.33 -13.18 31.59
C LEU A 299 -8.51 -14.66 31.99
N LYS A 300 -8.44 -14.98 33.29
CA LYS A 300 -8.70 -16.33 33.80
C LYS A 300 -10.13 -16.78 33.50
N GLN A 301 -11.10 -15.89 33.68
CA GLN A 301 -12.50 -16.15 33.37
C GLN A 301 -12.69 -16.43 31.87
N GLN A 302 -12.14 -15.57 30.99
CA GLN A 302 -12.27 -15.72 29.54
C GLN A 302 -11.60 -16.98 29.00
N LEU A 303 -10.51 -17.42 29.62
CA LEU A 303 -9.86 -18.68 29.26
C LEU A 303 -10.71 -19.91 29.65
N SER A 304 -11.45 -19.81 30.75
CA SER A 304 -12.24 -20.92 31.32
C SER A 304 -13.68 -20.97 30.78
N GLU A 305 -14.12 -19.93 30.05
CA GLU A 305 -15.48 -19.83 29.53
C GLU A 305 -15.71 -20.79 28.36
N THR A 306 -16.62 -21.77 28.54
CA THR A 306 -16.84 -22.85 27.58
C THR A 306 -17.26 -22.33 26.21
N ASP A 307 -18.17 -21.36 26.16
CA ASP A 307 -18.77 -20.83 24.93
C ASP A 307 -17.96 -19.70 24.27
N ALA A 308 -16.83 -19.29 24.86
CA ALA A 308 -16.00 -18.24 24.29
C ALA A 308 -15.31 -18.72 22.99
N VAL A 309 -15.28 -17.84 21.99
CA VAL A 309 -14.58 -18.07 20.71
C VAL A 309 -13.11 -18.40 20.95
N SER A 310 -12.57 -19.39 20.22
CA SER A 310 -11.18 -19.85 20.39
C SER A 310 -10.15 -18.71 20.30
N GLY A 311 -10.40 -17.69 19.47
CA GLY A 311 -9.56 -16.50 19.37
C GLY A 311 -9.46 -15.69 20.67
N ILE A 312 -10.54 -15.61 21.45
CA ILE A 312 -10.56 -14.96 22.77
C ILE A 312 -9.72 -15.77 23.76
N LYS A 313 -9.94 -17.09 23.83
CA LYS A 313 -9.17 -18.01 24.69
C LYS A 313 -7.67 -17.97 24.41
N VAL A 314 -7.27 -17.97 23.13
CA VAL A 314 -5.86 -17.85 22.72
C VAL A 314 -5.24 -16.54 23.21
N ASN A 315 -5.90 -15.41 22.97
CA ASN A 315 -5.36 -14.12 23.40
C ASN A 315 -5.34 -13.99 24.93
N ALA A 316 -6.31 -14.56 25.64
CA ALA A 316 -6.35 -14.60 27.10
C ALA A 316 -5.19 -15.43 27.69
N ALA A 317 -4.93 -16.62 27.14
CA ALA A 317 -3.81 -17.46 27.56
C ALA A 317 -2.45 -16.79 27.31
N GLN A 318 -2.26 -16.18 26.13
CA GLN A 318 -1.04 -15.43 25.82
C GLN A 318 -0.84 -14.21 26.74
N ALA A 319 -1.92 -13.50 27.06
CA ALA A 319 -1.89 -12.37 27.99
C ALA A 319 -1.49 -12.83 29.40
N LEU A 320 -2.13 -13.87 29.93
CA LEU A 320 -1.79 -14.46 31.24
C LEU A 320 -0.33 -14.90 31.31
N PHE A 321 0.17 -15.56 30.28
CA PHE A 321 1.58 -15.96 30.20
C PHE A 321 2.52 -14.75 30.22
N THR A 322 2.20 -13.72 29.43
CA THR A 322 2.99 -12.47 29.38
C THR A 322 2.99 -11.74 30.72
N LEU A 323 1.90 -11.82 31.48
CA LEU A 323 1.73 -11.27 32.81
C LEU A 323 2.39 -12.12 33.92
N GLY A 324 2.98 -13.27 33.59
CA GLY A 324 3.71 -14.12 34.54
C GLY A 324 2.90 -15.27 35.15
N HIS A 325 1.67 -15.52 34.70
CA HIS A 325 0.80 -16.57 35.23
C HIS A 325 1.01 -17.94 34.53
N GLY A 326 2.26 -18.28 34.18
CA GLY A 326 2.59 -19.52 33.47
C GLY A 326 2.38 -20.80 34.30
N GLU A 327 2.57 -20.72 35.62
CA GLU A 327 2.30 -21.83 36.55
C GLU A 327 0.80 -22.15 36.57
N TYR A 328 -0.06 -21.13 36.71
CA TYR A 328 -1.51 -21.26 36.63
C TYR A 328 -1.96 -21.94 35.32
N LEU A 329 -1.40 -21.53 34.18
CA LEU A 329 -1.71 -22.16 32.90
C LEU A 329 -1.29 -23.64 32.88
N SER A 330 -0.13 -23.96 33.44
CA SER A 330 0.39 -25.33 33.49
C SER A 330 -0.45 -26.24 34.39
N GLU A 331 -0.97 -25.72 35.51
CA GLU A 331 -1.91 -26.43 36.37
C GLU A 331 -3.25 -26.66 35.67
N LEU A 332 -3.78 -25.62 35.01
CA LEU A 332 -5.04 -25.71 34.28
C LEU A 332 -4.99 -26.75 33.15
N ALA A 333 -3.86 -26.88 32.45
CA ALA A 333 -3.66 -27.88 31.40
C ALA A 333 -3.50 -29.32 31.92
N ARG A 334 -3.21 -29.52 33.22
CA ARG A 334 -3.09 -30.84 33.86
C ARG A 334 -4.39 -31.32 34.49
N ASN A 335 -5.41 -30.46 34.56
CA ASN A 335 -6.70 -30.83 35.11
C ASN A 335 -7.40 -31.86 34.20
N GLU A 336 -7.93 -32.94 34.77
CA GLU A 336 -8.59 -34.03 34.05
C GLU A 336 -9.87 -33.56 33.34
N ASP A 337 -10.49 -32.49 33.85
CA ASP A 337 -11.70 -31.89 33.28
C ASP A 337 -11.41 -30.88 32.13
N ALA A 338 -10.15 -30.64 31.79
CA ALA A 338 -9.79 -29.69 30.74
C ALA A 338 -10.07 -30.25 29.34
N SER A 339 -10.77 -29.46 28.51
CA SER A 339 -10.98 -29.82 27.11
C SER A 339 -9.67 -29.90 26.31
N GLU A 340 -9.63 -30.77 25.30
CA GLU A 340 -8.46 -30.93 24.43
C GLU A 340 -8.07 -29.61 23.74
N GLU A 341 -9.06 -28.81 23.33
CA GLU A 341 -8.87 -27.48 22.76
C GLU A 341 -8.14 -26.54 23.74
N LEU A 342 -8.61 -26.48 25.00
CA LEU A 342 -7.99 -25.64 26.04
C LEU A 342 -6.53 -26.03 26.29
N VAL A 343 -6.25 -27.34 26.36
CA VAL A 343 -4.87 -27.84 26.52
C VAL A 343 -3.99 -27.44 25.34
N GLN A 344 -4.49 -27.51 24.12
CA GLN A 344 -3.75 -27.09 22.92
C GLN A 344 -3.45 -25.59 22.93
N ILE A 345 -4.44 -24.76 23.32
CA ILE A 345 -4.30 -23.31 23.43
C ILE A 345 -3.23 -22.94 24.47
N ILE A 346 -3.25 -23.60 25.64
CA ILE A 346 -2.27 -23.35 26.70
C ILE A 346 -0.87 -23.76 26.23
N LYS A 347 -0.72 -24.93 25.60
CA LYS A 347 0.57 -25.37 25.04
C LYS A 347 1.12 -24.36 24.02
N TYR A 348 0.27 -23.85 23.15
CA TYR A 348 0.64 -22.82 22.17
C TYR A 348 1.14 -21.54 22.86
N ALA A 349 0.42 -21.03 23.86
CA ALA A 349 0.83 -19.83 24.61
C ALA A 349 2.16 -20.02 25.35
N LEU A 350 2.43 -21.21 25.90
CA LEU A 350 3.69 -21.53 26.59
C LEU A 350 4.88 -21.70 25.62
N GLN A 351 4.64 -22.13 24.38
CA GLN A 351 5.68 -22.33 23.36
C GLN A 351 6.20 -21.04 22.73
N GLU A 352 5.45 -19.93 22.80
CA GLU A 352 5.78 -18.64 22.18
C GLU A 352 7.09 -17.99 22.70
N LYS A 353 7.76 -18.61 23.69
CA LYS A 353 9.10 -18.20 24.19
C LYS A 353 10.23 -19.21 23.97
N VAL A 354 9.99 -20.37 23.35
CA VAL A 354 11.04 -21.38 23.08
C VAL A 354 11.74 -21.13 21.73
N CYS A 355 11.43 -20.02 21.03
CA CYS A 355 12.12 -19.61 19.80
C CYS A 355 12.92 -18.32 19.99
#